data_AF-A0A370DQK7-F1
#
_entry.id   AF-A0A370DQK7-F1
#
_cell.length_a   1.000
_cell.length_b   1.000
_cell.length_c   1.000
_cell.angle_alpha   90.00
_cell.angle_beta   90.00
_cell.angle_gamma   90.00
#
_symmetry.space_group_name_H-M   'P 1'
#
loop_
_entity.id
_entity.type
_entity.pdbx_description
1 polymer ?
#
loop_
_entity_poly.entity_id
_entity_poly.type
_entity_poly.pdbx_seq_one_letter_code
_entity_poly.pdbx_strand_id
1 'polypeptide(L)'
;MSANFQDGKNFSETSVTIYDRSKKIGGLLQTGVPNFKLDKTLLARRQTLLEQVGIRFTLRLSVDDVMLSRLLEQNDAIFLGLGAQTPRSIGLPGEILSGVEQALGWLKRINAGERESLAGQRVLVIGGGDTAMDCARAALRLGAEVSIAYRGPEECLRASPKEITLAQEERARFLLEHQPRQITRSVGAAPPPRNSLGPATGNRREDAAPTTVEFETPEGIQKIKSGRVAITRLVPIWPSTP
;
A
#
# COMPACT_ATOMS: atom_id res chain seq x y z
N MET A 1 -5.19 -26.58 -25.75
CA MET A 1 -5.70 -25.32 -26.35
C MET A 1 -4.51 -24.49 -26.78
N SER A 2 -4.26 -24.51 -28.08
CA SER A 2 -3.24 -23.77 -28.81
C SER A 2 -3.62 -22.29 -28.89
N ALA A 3 -2.71 -21.39 -28.52
CA ALA A 3 -2.82 -19.98 -28.84
C ALA A 3 -1.71 -19.64 -29.84
N ASN A 4 -2.10 -19.51 -31.11
CA ASN A 4 -1.27 -18.93 -32.16
C ASN A 4 -1.13 -17.43 -31.87
N PHE A 5 0.08 -16.99 -31.54
CA PHE A 5 0.45 -15.58 -31.51
C PHE A 5 0.75 -15.14 -32.96
N GLN A 6 -0.25 -14.62 -33.66
CA GLN A 6 -0.06 -13.91 -34.92
C GLN A 6 0.32 -12.46 -34.63
N ASP A 7 1.60 -12.25 -34.34
CA ASP A 7 2.38 -11.04 -34.63
C ASP A 7 3.85 -11.40 -34.36
N GLY A 8 4.42 -12.07 -35.36
CA GLY A 8 5.69 -12.79 -35.31
C GLY A 8 6.92 -11.89 -35.24
N LYS A 9 7.23 -11.36 -34.06
CA LYS A 9 8.64 -11.30 -33.64
C LYS A 9 8.90 -12.52 -32.78
N ASN A 10 9.54 -13.53 -33.38
CA ASN A 10 10.11 -14.62 -32.60
C ASN A 10 11.08 -14.00 -31.58
N PHE A 11 10.84 -14.20 -30.28
CA PHE A 11 11.84 -13.94 -29.24
C PHE A 11 13.09 -14.84 -29.39
N SER A 12 13.15 -15.71 -30.42
CA SER A 12 14.26 -16.62 -30.66
C SER A 12 15.60 -15.92 -30.91
N GLU A 13 15.61 -14.64 -31.30
CA GLU A 13 16.84 -13.88 -31.56
C GLU A 13 17.11 -12.76 -30.55
N THR A 14 16.20 -12.49 -29.61
CA THR A 14 16.36 -11.41 -28.62
C THR A 14 16.44 -11.98 -27.21
N SER A 15 17.60 -11.82 -26.57
CA SER A 15 17.77 -12.22 -25.18
C SER A 15 17.25 -11.13 -24.24
N VAL A 16 16.30 -11.47 -23.36
CA VAL A 16 15.72 -10.54 -22.39
C VAL A 16 16.05 -10.97 -20.97
N THR A 17 16.63 -10.04 -20.19
CA THR A 17 16.87 -10.23 -18.75
C THR A 17 16.18 -9.12 -17.96
N ILE A 18 15.38 -9.49 -16.97
CA ILE A 18 14.65 -8.58 -16.08
C ILE A 18 15.36 -8.55 -14.73
N TYR A 19 15.74 -7.35 -14.29
CA TYR A 19 16.34 -7.08 -12.99
C TYR A 19 15.30 -6.51 -12.02
N ASP A 20 15.21 -7.08 -10.82
CA ASP A 20 14.32 -6.55 -9.77
C ASP A 20 14.97 -6.69 -8.39
N ARG A 21 14.85 -5.64 -7.57
CA ARG A 21 15.31 -5.64 -6.17
C ARG A 21 14.52 -6.58 -5.26
N SER A 22 13.33 -6.96 -5.68
CA SER A 22 12.38 -7.78 -4.90
C SER A 22 12.74 -9.26 -4.97
N LYS A 23 12.33 -10.02 -3.94
CA LYS A 23 12.48 -11.49 -3.92
C LYS A 23 11.60 -12.21 -4.95
N LYS A 24 10.50 -11.59 -5.37
CA LYS A 24 9.49 -12.13 -6.30
C LYS A 24 9.13 -11.05 -7.32
N ILE A 25 8.78 -11.47 -8.52
CA ILE A 25 8.32 -10.57 -9.59
C ILE A 25 6.97 -9.92 -9.25
N GLY A 26 6.59 -8.91 -10.04
CA GLY A 26 5.23 -8.37 -10.05
C GLY A 26 5.04 -7.05 -9.31
N GLY A 27 6.09 -6.48 -8.71
CA GLY A 27 6.06 -5.13 -8.14
C GLY A 27 4.88 -4.90 -7.17
N LEU A 28 4.05 -3.87 -7.45
CA LEU A 28 2.87 -3.57 -6.64
C LEU A 28 1.80 -4.66 -6.69
N LEU A 29 1.71 -5.44 -7.78
CA LEU A 29 0.80 -6.60 -7.81
C LEU A 29 1.20 -7.66 -6.78
N GLN A 30 2.50 -7.80 -6.52
CA GLN A 30 3.03 -8.75 -5.56
C GLN A 30 2.98 -8.24 -4.12
N THR A 31 3.20 -6.93 -3.93
CA THR A 31 3.45 -6.34 -2.60
C THR A 31 2.37 -5.38 -2.12
N GLY A 32 1.74 -4.62 -3.02
CA GLY A 32 0.71 -3.62 -2.66
C GLY A 32 -0.70 -4.18 -2.72
N VAL A 33 -1.08 -4.79 -3.84
CA VAL A 33 -2.45 -5.29 -4.06
C VAL A 33 -2.77 -6.39 -3.05
N PRO A 34 -3.86 -6.30 -2.28
CA PRO A 34 -4.23 -7.32 -1.30
C PRO A 34 -4.48 -8.72 -1.89
N ASN A 35 -4.22 -9.77 -1.09
CA ASN A 35 -4.47 -11.16 -1.49
C ASN A 35 -5.95 -11.46 -1.79
N PHE A 36 -6.89 -10.73 -1.19
CA PHE A 36 -8.33 -10.90 -1.48
C PHE A 36 -8.75 -10.33 -2.83
N LYS A 37 -7.89 -9.54 -3.50
CA LYS A 37 -8.11 -9.03 -4.88
C LYS A 37 -7.35 -9.81 -5.94
N LEU A 38 -6.16 -10.28 -5.59
CA LEU A 38 -5.28 -10.97 -6.53
C LEU A 38 -4.54 -12.10 -5.82
N ASP A 39 -4.80 -13.33 -6.25
CA ASP A 39 -4.02 -14.49 -5.86
C ASP A 39 -2.58 -14.37 -6.40
N LYS A 40 -1.61 -14.40 -5.48
CA LYS A 40 -0.19 -14.27 -5.81
C LYS A 40 0.37 -15.50 -6.51
N THR A 41 -0.32 -16.64 -6.48
CA THR A 41 0.07 -17.82 -7.26
C THR A 41 0.04 -17.54 -8.77
N LEU A 42 -0.83 -16.62 -9.23
CA LEU A 42 -0.90 -16.22 -10.64
C LEU A 42 0.39 -15.51 -11.11
N LEU A 43 1.04 -14.76 -10.22
CA LEU A 43 2.32 -14.10 -10.52
C LEU A 43 3.44 -15.14 -10.64
N ALA A 44 3.47 -16.14 -9.75
CA ALA A 44 4.42 -17.24 -9.85
C ALA A 44 4.22 -18.03 -11.15
N ARG A 45 2.98 -18.34 -11.52
CA ARG A 45 2.66 -18.99 -12.80
C ARG A 45 3.09 -18.14 -13.99
N ARG A 46 2.88 -16.82 -13.92
CA ARG A 46 3.31 -15.89 -14.97
C ARG A 46 4.82 -15.88 -15.11
N GLN A 47 5.57 -15.92 -14.01
CA GLN A 47 7.02 -16.04 -14.04
C GLN A 47 7.45 -17.27 -14.83
N THR A 48 6.92 -18.45 -14.49
CA THR A 48 7.26 -19.71 -15.17
C THR A 48 6.97 -19.66 -16.67
N LEU A 49 5.84 -19.09 -17.07
CA LEU A 49 5.51 -18.94 -18.50
C LEU A 49 6.49 -18.01 -19.23
N LEU A 50 6.93 -16.93 -18.58
CA LEU A 50 7.91 -16.01 -19.17
C LEU A 50 9.30 -16.65 -19.27
N GLU A 51 9.69 -17.45 -18.27
CA GLU A 51 10.94 -18.23 -18.31
C GLU A 51 10.91 -19.28 -19.43
N GLN A 52 9.77 -19.93 -19.67
CA GLN A 52 9.59 -20.90 -20.76
C GLN A 52 9.77 -20.30 -22.16
N VAL A 53 9.52 -19.00 -22.34
CA VAL A 53 9.76 -18.29 -23.60
C VAL A 53 11.14 -17.64 -23.67
N GLY A 54 12.03 -17.93 -22.71
CA GLY A 54 13.44 -17.52 -22.73
C GLY A 54 13.77 -16.24 -21.95
N ILE A 55 12.82 -15.65 -21.23
CA ILE A 55 13.09 -14.47 -20.39
C ILE A 55 13.79 -14.90 -19.10
N ARG A 56 14.88 -14.23 -18.74
CA ARG A 56 15.61 -14.47 -17.49
C ARG A 56 15.26 -13.44 -16.43
N PHE A 57 15.22 -13.86 -15.17
CA PHE A 57 15.01 -12.97 -14.03
C PHE A 57 16.23 -12.96 -13.10
N THR A 58 16.73 -11.77 -12.81
CA THR A 58 17.75 -11.53 -11.78
C THR A 58 17.09 -10.76 -10.64
N LEU A 59 16.61 -11.52 -9.65
CA LEU A 59 15.89 -10.99 -8.50
C LEU A 59 16.83 -10.66 -7.34
N ARG A 60 16.36 -9.86 -6.38
CA ARG A 60 17.14 -9.34 -5.24
C ARG A 60 18.35 -8.50 -5.65
N LEU A 61 18.28 -7.87 -6.81
CA LEU A 61 19.34 -7.01 -7.33
C LEU A 61 18.76 -5.63 -7.64
N SER A 62 19.25 -4.63 -6.90
CA SER A 62 19.03 -3.23 -7.27
C SER A 62 20.06 -2.84 -8.32
N VAL A 63 19.60 -2.20 -9.39
CA VAL A 63 20.48 -1.60 -10.41
C VAL A 63 20.78 -0.18 -9.98
N ASP A 64 22.04 0.10 -9.66
CA ASP A 64 22.55 1.45 -9.43
C ASP A 64 23.11 2.06 -10.72
N ASP A 65 23.58 3.31 -10.66
CA ASP A 65 24.07 4.04 -11.84
C ASP A 65 25.28 3.37 -12.50
N VAL A 66 26.15 2.73 -11.70
CA VAL A 66 27.33 2.02 -12.21
C VAL A 66 26.90 0.75 -12.96
N MET A 67 25.99 -0.02 -12.39
CA MET A 67 25.46 -1.22 -13.04
C MET A 67 24.65 -0.84 -14.28
N LEU A 68 23.83 0.22 -14.23
CA LEU A 68 23.08 0.71 -15.38
C LEU A 68 24.02 1.09 -16.54
N SER A 69 25.12 1.78 -16.25
CA SER A 69 26.13 2.13 -17.26
C SER A 69 26.71 0.89 -17.94
N ARG A 70 27.05 -0.15 -17.17
CA ARG A 70 27.52 -1.43 -17.71
C ARG A 70 26.45 -2.14 -18.55
N LEU A 71 25.20 -2.12 -18.10
CA LEU A 71 24.10 -2.71 -18.85
C LEU A 71 23.87 -1.99 -20.18
N LEU A 72 24.07 -0.67 -20.24
CA LEU A 72 23.96 0.11 -21.48
C LEU A 72 25.02 -0.27 -22.50
N GLU A 73 26.23 -0.61 -22.06
CA GLU A 73 27.31 -1.09 -22.94
C GLU A 73 27.07 -2.53 -23.44
N GLN A 74 26.32 -3.34 -22.67
CA GLN A 74 26.15 -4.77 -22.91
C GLN A 74 24.86 -5.15 -23.64
N ASN A 75 23.92 -4.23 -23.81
CA ASN A 75 22.58 -4.52 -24.35
C ASN A 75 22.18 -3.49 -25.40
N ASP A 76 21.48 -3.94 -26.44
CA ASP A 76 21.00 -3.07 -27.53
C ASP A 76 19.96 -2.03 -27.06
N ALA A 77 19.22 -2.36 -25.99
CA ALA A 77 18.19 -1.50 -25.43
C ALA A 77 17.96 -1.78 -23.94
N ILE A 78 17.53 -0.74 -23.22
CA ILE A 78 17.10 -0.83 -21.82
C ILE A 78 15.71 -0.23 -21.67
N PHE A 79 14.85 -0.94 -20.94
CA PHE A 79 13.55 -0.46 -20.49
C PHE A 79 13.54 -0.25 -18.97
N LEU A 80 13.24 0.97 -18.53
CA LEU A 80 13.17 1.32 -17.11
C LEU A 80 11.73 1.20 -16.58
N GLY A 81 11.37 -0.01 -16.13
CA GLY A 81 10.07 -0.34 -15.55
C GLY A 81 9.97 -0.16 -14.02
N LEU A 82 10.56 0.90 -13.45
CA LEU A 82 10.78 1.01 -11.99
C LEU A 82 9.50 1.27 -11.17
N GLY A 83 8.47 1.85 -11.81
CA GLY A 83 7.20 2.21 -11.18
C GLY A 83 7.33 3.30 -10.09
N ALA A 84 6.22 3.60 -9.41
CA ALA A 84 6.16 4.58 -8.32
C ALA A 84 6.11 3.86 -6.97
N GLN A 85 7.28 3.59 -6.38
CA GLN A 85 7.40 2.77 -5.17
C GLN A 85 7.65 3.56 -3.88
N THR A 86 7.95 4.86 -3.99
CA THR A 86 8.26 5.71 -2.84
C THR A 86 6.98 6.42 -2.38
N PRO A 87 6.48 6.17 -1.15
CA PRO A 87 5.39 6.96 -0.61
C PRO A 87 5.86 8.41 -0.46
N ARG A 88 4.98 9.37 -0.77
CA ARG A 88 5.28 10.79 -0.58
C ARG A 88 4.62 11.26 0.71
N SER A 89 5.41 11.94 1.54
CA SER A 89 4.86 12.64 2.71
C SER A 89 3.77 13.59 2.27
N ILE A 90 2.73 13.68 3.10
CA ILE A 90 1.64 14.62 2.88
C ILE A 90 1.91 15.98 3.54
N GLY A 91 2.98 16.09 4.33
CA GLY A 91 3.33 17.28 5.08
C GLY A 91 2.36 17.55 6.22
N LEU A 92 1.66 16.52 6.70
CA LEU A 92 0.67 16.66 7.77
C LEU A 92 1.41 16.66 9.12
N PRO A 93 1.26 17.71 9.95
CA PRO A 93 1.81 17.70 11.30
C PRO A 93 1.39 16.43 12.05
N GLY A 94 2.35 15.75 12.68
CA GLY A 94 2.12 14.46 13.37
C GLY A 94 2.13 13.21 12.48
N GLU A 95 2.48 13.31 11.20
CA GLU A 95 2.64 12.17 10.27
C GLU A 95 3.63 11.09 10.76
N ILE A 96 4.59 11.46 11.61
CA ILE A 96 5.63 10.55 12.15
C ILE A 96 5.27 9.93 13.52
N LEU A 97 4.06 10.19 14.03
CA LEU A 97 3.64 9.64 15.32
C LEU A 97 3.48 8.12 15.25
N SER A 98 3.78 7.45 16.37
CA SER A 98 3.49 6.02 16.51
C SER A 98 2.00 5.75 16.28
N GLY A 99 1.68 4.72 15.49
CA GLY A 99 0.32 4.43 15.03
C GLY A 99 -0.09 5.11 13.73
N VAL A 100 0.73 6.02 13.19
CA VAL A 100 0.55 6.60 11.85
C VAL A 100 1.43 5.87 10.86
N GLU A 101 0.83 5.33 9.80
CA GLU A 101 1.48 4.42 8.88
C GLU A 101 1.27 4.83 7.42
N GLN A 102 2.31 4.67 6.60
CA GLN A 102 2.20 4.82 5.15
C GLN A 102 1.54 3.58 4.54
N ALA A 103 0.53 3.79 3.70
CA ALA A 103 -0.33 2.73 3.16
C ALA A 103 0.44 1.59 2.48
N LEU A 104 1.39 1.90 1.60
CA LEU A 104 2.16 0.88 0.88
C LEU A 104 2.98 0.00 1.82
N GLY A 105 3.63 0.60 2.83
CA GLY A 105 4.40 -0.13 3.82
C GLY A 105 3.51 -1.06 4.65
N TRP A 106 2.34 -0.57 5.03
CA TRP A 106 1.36 -1.34 5.79
C TRP A 106 0.75 -2.50 4.98
N LEU A 107 0.29 -2.25 3.75
CA LEU A 107 -0.23 -3.29 2.84
C LEU A 107 0.83 -4.35 2.53
N LYS A 108 2.10 -3.96 2.35
CA LYS A 108 3.20 -4.90 2.11
C LYS A 108 3.36 -5.90 3.26
N ARG A 109 3.24 -5.46 4.52
CA ARG A 109 3.31 -6.35 5.69
C ARG A 109 2.10 -7.28 5.78
N ILE A 110 0.89 -6.75 5.56
CA ILE A 110 -0.34 -7.57 5.49
C ILE A 110 -0.21 -8.67 4.43
N ASN A 111 0.32 -8.33 3.25
CA ASN A 111 0.54 -9.26 2.14
C ASN A 111 1.67 -10.27 2.40
N ALA A 112 2.66 -9.90 3.20
CA ALA A 112 3.72 -10.79 3.67
C ALA A 112 3.24 -11.82 4.73
N GLY A 113 1.99 -11.70 5.19
CA GLY A 113 1.45 -12.57 6.25
C GLY A 113 1.75 -12.07 7.66
N GLU A 114 2.31 -10.86 7.80
CA GLU A 114 2.51 -10.19 9.09
C GLU A 114 1.19 -9.55 9.54
N ARG A 115 0.15 -10.39 9.66
CA ARG A 115 -1.23 -10.00 9.94
C ARG A 115 -1.47 -10.02 11.45
N GLU A 116 -1.44 -8.85 12.06
CA GLU A 116 -1.93 -8.66 13.42
C GLU A 116 -3.46 -8.49 13.39
N SER A 117 -4.16 -9.07 14.38
CA SER A 117 -5.57 -8.76 14.59
C SER A 117 -5.73 -7.28 14.93
N LEU A 118 -6.70 -6.63 14.28
CA LEU A 118 -7.12 -5.26 14.57
C LEU A 118 -8.49 -5.24 15.27
N ALA A 119 -8.93 -6.39 15.79
CA ALA A 119 -10.17 -6.52 16.54
C ALA A 119 -10.22 -5.50 17.69
N GLY A 120 -11.32 -4.74 17.77
CA GLY A 120 -11.53 -3.70 18.78
C GLY A 120 -10.72 -2.41 18.55
N GLN A 121 -9.94 -2.32 17.47
CA GLN A 121 -9.24 -1.09 17.09
C GLN A 121 -10.07 -0.25 16.11
N ARG A 122 -9.88 1.06 16.18
CA ARG A 122 -10.38 2.02 15.19
C ARG A 122 -9.24 2.40 14.26
N VAL A 123 -9.46 2.28 12.96
CA VAL A 123 -8.52 2.64 11.91
C VAL A 123 -9.10 3.75 11.06
N LEU A 124 -8.33 4.83 10.90
CA LEU A 124 -8.68 5.96 10.06
C LEU A 124 -7.77 5.94 8.84
N VAL A 125 -8.36 5.82 7.65
CA VAL A 125 -7.64 5.87 6.37
C VAL A 125 -7.78 7.27 5.80
N ILE A 126 -6.67 7.96 5.53
CA ILE A 126 -6.67 9.29 4.92
C ILE A 126 -6.35 9.16 3.43
N GLY A 127 -7.37 9.35 2.61
CA GLY A 127 -7.31 9.35 1.15
C GLY A 127 -8.54 8.73 0.49
N GLY A 128 -8.64 8.88 -0.83
CA GLY A 128 -9.81 8.47 -1.62
C GLY A 128 -9.48 7.75 -2.92
N GLY A 129 -8.33 7.07 -3.01
CA GLY A 129 -7.94 6.26 -4.18
C GLY A 129 -8.04 4.76 -3.89
N ASP A 130 -7.73 3.92 -4.89
CA ASP A 130 -7.77 2.45 -4.71
C ASP A 130 -6.89 1.96 -3.56
N THR A 131 -5.73 2.58 -3.33
CA THR A 131 -4.88 2.27 -2.17
C THR A 131 -5.59 2.53 -0.83
N ALA A 132 -6.45 3.55 -0.76
CA ALA A 132 -7.25 3.82 0.43
C ALA A 132 -8.31 2.72 0.64
N MET A 133 -8.96 2.29 -0.44
CA MET A 133 -9.93 1.19 -0.39
C MET A 133 -9.27 -0.12 0.01
N ASP A 134 -8.10 -0.44 -0.57
CA ASP A 134 -7.30 -1.62 -0.22
C ASP A 134 -6.93 -1.61 1.27
N CYS A 135 -6.48 -0.45 1.78
CA CYS A 135 -6.19 -0.24 3.19
C CYS A 135 -7.41 -0.47 4.07
N ALA A 136 -8.53 0.19 3.75
CA ALA A 136 -9.75 0.11 4.55
C ALA A 136 -10.28 -1.33 4.62
N ARG A 137 -10.40 -1.97 3.46
CA ARG A 137 -10.88 -3.35 3.29
C ARG A 137 -9.93 -4.37 3.91
N ALA A 138 -8.63 -4.11 3.95
CA ALA A 138 -7.68 -4.93 4.69
C ALA A 138 -7.87 -4.79 6.22
N ALA A 139 -8.04 -3.57 6.75
CA ALA A 139 -8.32 -3.36 8.17
C ALA A 139 -9.63 -4.00 8.63
N LEU A 140 -10.70 -3.85 7.83
CA LEU A 140 -12.01 -4.45 8.11
C LEU A 140 -11.90 -5.97 8.24
N ARG A 141 -11.20 -6.63 7.31
CA ARG A 141 -10.93 -8.09 7.37
C ARG A 141 -10.06 -8.52 8.55
N LEU A 142 -9.28 -7.60 9.13
CA LEU A 142 -8.52 -7.84 10.36
C LEU A 142 -9.33 -7.52 11.62
N GLY A 143 -10.60 -7.12 11.49
CA GLY A 143 -11.54 -6.91 12.61
C GLY A 143 -11.62 -5.47 13.13
N ALA A 144 -11.00 -4.50 12.45
CA ALA A 144 -11.06 -3.10 12.88
C ALA A 144 -12.38 -2.42 12.49
N GLU A 145 -12.78 -1.42 13.27
CA GLU A 145 -13.74 -0.41 12.81
C GLU A 145 -13.02 0.60 11.92
N VAL A 146 -13.53 0.85 10.71
CA VAL A 146 -12.79 1.65 9.72
C VAL A 146 -13.58 2.88 9.29
N SER A 147 -12.90 4.03 9.28
CA SER A 147 -13.35 5.25 8.64
C SER A 147 -12.37 5.68 7.55
N ILE A 148 -12.88 6.14 6.42
CA ILE A 148 -12.12 6.67 5.29
C ILE A 148 -12.40 8.16 5.22
N ALA A 149 -11.38 8.99 5.46
CA ALA A 149 -11.46 10.43 5.34
C ALA A 149 -10.95 10.90 3.98
N TYR A 150 -11.78 11.68 3.29
CA TYR A 150 -11.46 12.30 2.03
C TYR A 150 -11.81 13.79 2.06
N ARG A 151 -10.91 14.61 1.52
CA ARG A 151 -11.01 16.08 1.55
C ARG A 151 -12.11 16.68 0.67
N GLY A 152 -12.71 15.89 -0.21
CA GLY A 152 -13.69 16.35 -1.19
C GLY A 152 -14.97 15.53 -1.14
N PRO A 153 -15.92 15.84 -2.03
CA PRO A 153 -17.19 15.14 -2.10
C PRO A 153 -17.03 13.74 -2.73
N GLU A 154 -18.08 12.91 -2.66
CA GLU A 154 -18.04 11.50 -3.06
C GLU A 154 -17.70 11.31 -4.54
N GLU A 155 -18.28 12.14 -5.40
CA GLU A 155 -18.07 12.15 -6.85
C GLU A 155 -16.62 12.43 -7.25
N CYS A 156 -15.83 13.00 -6.34
CA CYS A 156 -14.42 13.29 -6.54
C CYS A 156 -13.50 12.18 -6.01
N LEU A 157 -14.03 11.06 -5.50
CA LEU A 157 -13.22 9.90 -5.14
C LEU A 157 -12.50 9.36 -6.39
N ARG A 158 -11.20 9.07 -6.23
CA ARG A 158 -10.33 8.54 -7.30
C ARG A 158 -10.36 7.02 -7.38
N ALA A 159 -10.88 6.37 -6.34
CA ALA A 159 -11.06 4.93 -6.32
C ALA A 159 -12.07 4.51 -7.37
N SER A 160 -11.89 3.32 -7.94
CA SER A 160 -12.89 2.80 -8.87
C SER A 160 -14.26 2.63 -8.18
N PRO A 161 -15.39 2.85 -8.87
CA PRO A 161 -16.72 2.71 -8.28
C PRO A 161 -16.94 1.36 -7.59
N LYS A 162 -16.43 0.29 -8.21
CA LYS A 162 -16.46 -1.06 -7.65
C LYS A 162 -15.77 -1.14 -6.29
N GLU A 163 -14.61 -0.51 -6.13
CA GLU A 163 -13.87 -0.55 -4.86
C GLU A 163 -14.54 0.27 -3.77
N ILE A 164 -15.19 1.38 -4.14
CA ILE A 164 -16.01 2.18 -3.22
C ILE A 164 -17.19 1.35 -2.70
N THR A 165 -17.96 0.74 -3.60
CA THR A 165 -19.10 -0.12 -3.25
C THR A 165 -18.68 -1.28 -2.34
N LEU A 166 -17.59 -1.99 -2.69
CA LEU A 166 -17.09 -3.09 -1.86
C LEU A 166 -16.64 -2.61 -0.46
N ALA A 167 -16.05 -1.42 -0.34
CA ALA A 167 -15.69 -0.86 0.97
C ALA A 167 -16.94 -0.51 1.79
N GLN A 168 -17.99 0.05 1.16
CA GLN A 168 -19.28 0.35 1.80
C GLN A 168 -20.00 -0.93 2.25
N GLU A 169 -20.03 -1.97 1.42
CA GLU A 169 -20.62 -3.28 1.74
C GLU A 169 -19.90 -3.95 2.92
N GLU A 170 -18.58 -3.78 3.00
CA GLU A 170 -17.76 -4.22 4.14
C GLU A 170 -17.87 -3.30 5.37
N ARG A 171 -18.74 -2.27 5.32
CA ARG A 171 -19.08 -1.33 6.40
C ARG A 171 -18.00 -0.31 6.74
N ALA A 172 -17.17 0.08 5.77
CA ALA A 172 -16.33 1.28 5.91
C ALA A 172 -17.21 2.53 6.03
N ARG A 173 -16.92 3.39 7.01
CA ARG A 173 -17.57 4.71 7.12
C ARG A 173 -16.83 5.73 6.27
N PHE A 174 -17.55 6.53 5.49
CA PHE A 174 -16.94 7.60 4.68
C PHE A 174 -17.12 8.94 5.37
N LEU A 175 -16.02 9.66 5.52
CA LEU A 175 -15.94 11.02 6.05
C LEU A 175 -15.52 11.92 4.88
N LEU A 176 -16.51 12.38 4.13
CA LEU A 176 -16.33 13.22 2.94
C LEU A 176 -16.20 14.68 3.34
N GLU A 177 -15.55 15.49 2.51
CA GLU A 177 -15.28 16.89 2.81
C GLU A 177 -14.52 17.10 4.13
N HIS A 178 -13.69 16.11 4.52
CA HIS A 178 -12.85 16.14 5.71
C HIS A 178 -11.39 16.36 5.30
N GLN A 179 -10.93 17.61 5.40
CA GLN A 179 -9.55 17.98 5.11
C GLN A 179 -8.67 17.81 6.35
N PRO A 180 -7.69 16.88 6.36
CA PRO A 180 -6.83 16.69 7.53
C PRO A 180 -5.91 17.89 7.73
N ARG A 181 -5.86 18.42 8.96
CA ARG A 181 -5.04 19.56 9.38
C ARG A 181 -3.83 19.14 10.21
N GLN A 182 -4.02 18.21 11.15
CA GLN A 182 -2.96 17.70 12.00
C GLN A 182 -3.33 16.36 12.66
N ILE A 183 -2.31 15.60 13.05
CA ILE A 183 -2.42 14.41 13.90
C ILE A 183 -1.76 14.72 15.23
N THR A 184 -2.46 14.46 16.32
CA THR A 184 -1.98 14.67 17.70
C THR A 184 -2.11 13.38 18.50
N ARG A 185 -1.28 13.22 19.54
CA ARG A 185 -1.47 12.12 20.50
C ARG A 185 -2.66 12.46 21.39
N SER A 186 -3.55 11.50 21.61
CA SER A 186 -4.68 11.72 22.51
C SER A 186 -4.18 11.88 23.94
N VAL A 187 -4.53 13.01 24.58
CA VAL A 187 -4.25 13.25 26.00
C VAL A 187 -5.25 12.41 26.82
N GLY A 188 -4.76 11.52 27.69
CA GLY A 188 -5.58 10.73 28.63
C GLY A 188 -5.49 9.20 28.55
N ALA A 189 -4.70 8.62 27.63
CA ALA A 189 -4.43 7.18 27.67
C ALA A 189 -3.27 6.91 28.64
N ALA A 190 -3.59 6.56 29.89
CA ALA A 190 -2.61 5.95 30.78
C ALA A 190 -2.03 4.68 30.11
N PRO A 191 -0.71 4.43 30.17
CA PRO A 191 -0.20 3.12 29.77
C PRO A 191 -0.93 2.05 30.60
N PRO A 192 -1.32 0.90 30.01
CA PRO A 192 -2.00 -0.15 30.74
C PRO A 192 -1.18 -0.55 31.99
N PRO A 193 -1.82 -0.77 33.16
CA PRO A 193 -1.10 -1.11 34.37
C PRO A 193 -0.29 -2.40 34.18
N ARG A 194 0.99 -2.36 34.54
CA ARG A 194 1.97 -3.46 34.34
C ARG A 194 1.61 -4.77 35.03
N ASN A 195 0.64 -4.79 35.95
CA ASN A 195 0.49 -5.86 36.94
C ASN A 195 -0.72 -6.79 36.72
N SER A 196 -1.29 -6.88 35.51
CA SER A 196 -2.38 -7.85 35.22
C SER A 196 -2.07 -8.80 34.07
N LEU A 197 -0.79 -9.15 33.85
CA LEU A 197 -0.37 -9.99 32.72
C LEU A 197 0.22 -11.34 33.19
N GLY A 198 -0.42 -12.42 32.73
CA GLY A 198 0.17 -13.77 32.71
C GLY A 198 1.37 -13.87 31.76
N PRO A 199 2.04 -15.04 31.69
CA PRO A 199 3.37 -15.16 31.11
C PRO A 199 3.40 -14.76 29.63
N ALA A 200 4.41 -13.96 29.28
CA ALA A 200 4.57 -13.34 27.98
C ALA A 200 4.98 -14.34 26.89
N THR A 201 4.17 -14.44 25.84
CA THR A 201 4.56 -15.05 24.56
C THR A 201 4.34 -14.03 23.43
N GLY A 202 5.38 -13.83 22.62
CA GLY A 202 5.32 -13.18 21.31
C GLY A 202 5.26 -11.65 21.29
N ASN A 203 6.41 -11.02 21.01
CA ASN A 203 6.60 -9.76 20.29
C ASN A 203 5.45 -8.71 20.36
N ARG A 204 5.09 -8.22 21.56
CA ARG A 204 4.16 -7.08 21.70
C ARG A 204 4.91 -5.78 21.40
N ARG A 205 4.87 -5.35 20.14
CA ARG A 205 5.23 -3.97 19.78
C ARG A 205 4.21 -3.04 20.44
N GLU A 206 4.72 -1.98 21.06
CA GLU A 206 3.98 -0.97 21.83
C GLU A 206 2.58 -0.71 21.26
N ASP A 207 1.54 -0.92 22.07
CA ASP A 207 0.17 -0.51 21.74
C ASP A 207 0.22 0.95 21.30
N ALA A 208 -0.02 1.19 20.00
CA ALA A 208 0.04 2.52 19.43
C ALA A 208 -0.89 3.43 20.24
N ALA A 209 -0.32 4.45 20.87
CA ALA A 209 -1.09 5.37 21.68
C ALA A 209 -2.19 5.98 20.80
N PRO A 210 -3.45 6.06 21.27
CA PRO A 210 -4.54 6.56 20.47
C PRO A 210 -4.21 7.95 19.92
N THR A 211 -4.38 8.13 18.62
CA THR A 211 -4.15 9.39 17.91
C THR A 211 -5.47 10.11 17.69
N THR A 212 -5.43 11.44 17.64
CA THR A 212 -6.56 12.27 17.26
C THR A 212 -6.18 12.99 15.98
N VAL A 213 -6.99 12.87 14.94
CA VAL A 213 -6.83 13.62 13.69
C VAL A 213 -7.83 14.77 13.68
N GLU A 214 -7.31 15.96 13.45
CA GLU A 214 -8.11 17.17 13.29
C GLU A 214 -8.43 17.38 11.82
N PHE A 215 -9.69 17.59 11.53
CA PHE A 215 -10.22 17.84 10.20
C PHE A 215 -10.90 19.20 10.15
N GLU A 216 -10.71 19.89 9.04
CA GLU A 216 -11.56 21.00 8.63
C GLU A 216 -12.67 20.46 7.75
N THR A 217 -13.91 20.80 8.08
CA THR A 217 -15.14 20.45 7.36
C THR A 217 -15.97 21.71 7.11
N PRO A 218 -17.01 21.67 6.25
CA PRO A 218 -17.91 22.80 6.04
C PRO A 218 -18.58 23.33 7.34
N GLU A 219 -18.78 22.46 8.33
CA GLU A 219 -19.37 22.76 9.64
C GLU A 219 -18.34 23.24 10.69
N GLY A 220 -17.05 23.28 10.33
CA GLY A 220 -15.95 23.73 11.21
C GLY A 220 -14.93 22.64 11.52
N ILE A 221 -14.24 22.77 12.66
CA ILE A 221 -13.18 21.85 13.06
C ILE A 221 -13.75 20.62 13.76
N GLN A 222 -13.48 19.43 13.21
CA GLN A 222 -13.84 18.14 13.80
C GLN A 222 -12.59 17.37 14.25
N LYS A 223 -12.69 16.66 15.38
CA LYS A 223 -11.60 15.86 15.94
C LYS A 223 -12.02 14.40 16.04
N ILE A 224 -11.31 13.52 15.33
CA ILE A 224 -11.61 12.10 15.28
C ILE A 224 -10.50 11.32 15.98
N LYS A 225 -10.89 10.55 17.00
CA LYS A 225 -9.99 9.64 17.72
C LYS A 225 -9.85 8.33 16.94
N SER A 226 -8.61 7.90 16.71
CA SER A 226 -8.26 6.63 16.07
C SER A 226 -7.19 5.90 16.85
N GLY A 227 -7.16 4.56 16.76
CA GLY A 227 -6.05 3.76 17.28
C GLY A 227 -4.87 3.76 16.32
N ARG A 228 -5.15 3.61 15.02
CA ARG A 228 -4.17 3.68 13.93
C ARG A 228 -4.64 4.59 12.81
N VAL A 229 -3.70 5.22 12.10
CA VAL A 229 -3.97 6.08 10.95
C VAL A 229 -3.17 5.57 9.76
N ALA A 230 -3.83 5.26 8.65
CA ALA A 230 -3.17 4.88 7.40
C ALA A 230 -3.24 6.04 6.40
N ILE A 231 -2.09 6.51 5.93
CA ILE A 231 -1.98 7.63 4.99
C ILE A 231 -1.67 7.10 3.59
N THR A 232 -2.47 7.47 2.59
CA THR A 232 -2.48 6.76 1.28
C THR A 232 -1.93 7.58 0.11
N ARG A 233 -1.20 8.68 0.35
CA ARG A 233 -0.77 9.54 -0.77
C ARG A 233 0.26 8.85 -1.64
N LEU A 234 -0.17 8.59 -2.88
CA LEU A 234 0.66 8.29 -4.04
C LEU A 234 0.32 9.31 -5.13
N VAL A 235 1.31 9.97 -5.73
CA VAL A 235 1.12 10.87 -6.88
C VAL A 235 2.39 10.93 -7.74
N PRO A 236 2.26 11.31 -9.02
CA PRO A 236 1.78 10.52 -10.15
C PRO A 236 2.96 9.85 -10.89
N ILE A 237 2.62 9.08 -11.91
CA ILE A 237 3.55 8.60 -12.94
C ILE A 237 4.07 9.87 -13.65
N TRP A 238 5.38 10.14 -13.55
CA TRP A 238 6.16 11.28 -14.08
C TRP A 238 6.20 12.60 -13.28
N PRO A 239 7.37 13.29 -13.25
CA PRO A 239 7.54 14.55 -12.55
C PRO A 239 6.92 15.69 -13.37
N SER A 240 6.20 16.56 -12.69
CA SER A 240 6.14 17.97 -13.07
C SER A 240 7.59 18.48 -13.11
N THR A 241 8.13 18.64 -14.32
CA THR A 241 9.37 19.39 -14.58
C THR A 241 9.12 20.88 -14.25
N PRO A 242 10.19 21.64 -13.94
CA PRO A 242 10.16 22.79 -13.04
C PRO A 242 9.27 23.96 -13.50
#